data_AF-A0A2T2YE33-F1
#
_entry.id   AF-A0A2T2YE33-F1
#
_cell.length_a   1.000
_cell.length_b   1.000
_cell.length_c   1.000
_cell.angle_alpha   90.00
_cell.angle_beta   90.00
_cell.angle_gamma   90.00
#
_symmetry.space_group_name_H-M   'P 1'
#
loop_
_entity.id
_entity.type
_entity.pdbx_description
1 polymer ?
#
loop_
_entity_poly.entity_id
_entity_poly.type
_entity_poly.pdbx_seq_one_letter_code
_entity_poly.pdbx_strand_id
1 'polypeptide(L)'
;MTKQVQYTVELTIAPGKIEEFRKMMQSFLEAIQSQEPDTNAFQIYLNEAESKAYLVEWFQHSEAVLAHFANVGPMLPELLAIAPITRFEVFGNLSKEAEEAVKALGATILPYHAGFIRE
;
A
#
# COMPACT_ATOMS: atom_id res chain seq x y z
N MET A 1 -2.67 19.83 -11.05
CA MET A 1 -2.74 18.38 -10.79
C MET A 1 -2.58 18.17 -9.31
N THR A 2 -3.40 17.33 -8.67
CA THR A 2 -3.24 16.99 -7.26
C THR A 2 -1.93 16.23 -7.10
N LYS A 3 -1.09 16.63 -6.13
CA LYS A 3 0.16 15.93 -5.82
C LYS A 3 -0.10 14.56 -5.17
N GLN A 4 -1.28 14.41 -4.59
CA GLN A 4 -1.67 13.26 -3.81
C GLN A 4 -1.77 12.00 -4.64
N VAL A 5 -1.51 10.89 -3.96
CA VAL A 5 -1.38 9.57 -4.54
C VAL A 5 -2.20 8.60 -3.69
N GLN A 6 -3.00 7.75 -4.31
CA GLN A 6 -3.80 6.74 -3.61
C GLN A 6 -3.53 5.37 -4.18
N TYR A 7 -3.32 4.37 -3.33
CA TYR A 7 -3.05 3.00 -3.75
C TYR A 7 -4.10 2.04 -3.21
N THR A 8 -4.33 0.97 -3.98
CA THR A 8 -5.00 -0.22 -3.46
C THR A 8 -4.16 -1.45 -3.75
N VAL A 9 -3.95 -2.28 -2.72
CA VAL A 9 -3.22 -3.54 -2.84
C VAL A 9 -4.11 -4.68 -2.40
N GLU A 10 -4.32 -5.67 -3.27
CA GLU A 10 -4.92 -6.95 -2.93
C GLU A 10 -3.82 -7.96 -2.61
N LEU A 11 -3.91 -8.57 -1.44
CA LEU A 11 -3.04 -9.66 -0.99
C LEU A 11 -3.87 -10.94 -0.85
N THR A 12 -3.37 -12.07 -1.36
CA THR A 12 -4.00 -13.38 -1.13
C THR A 12 -3.28 -14.11 -0.01
N ILE A 13 -3.95 -14.26 1.14
CA ILE A 13 -3.39 -14.86 2.34
C ILE A 13 -3.35 -16.38 2.16
N ALA A 14 -2.18 -16.99 2.37
CA ALA A 14 -2.01 -18.43 2.27
C ALA A 14 -2.84 -19.17 3.34
N PRO A 15 -3.32 -20.39 3.04
CA PRO A 15 -4.11 -21.17 4.00
C PRO A 15 -3.41 -21.34 5.35
N GLY A 16 -4.13 -21.05 6.44
CA GLY A 16 -3.62 -21.16 7.81
C GLY A 16 -2.68 -20.02 8.26
N LYS A 17 -2.47 -18.98 7.43
CA LYS A 17 -1.56 -17.86 7.75
C LYS A 17 -2.23 -16.60 8.29
N ILE A 18 -3.54 -16.59 8.49
CA ILE A 18 -4.28 -15.38 8.90
C ILE A 18 -3.78 -14.75 10.20
N GLU A 19 -3.48 -15.55 11.23
CA GLU A 19 -2.98 -15.02 12.51
C GLU A 19 -1.58 -14.42 12.39
N GLU A 20 -0.73 -15.00 11.54
CA GLU A 20 0.60 -14.47 11.23
C GLU A 20 0.49 -13.16 10.45
N PHE A 21 -0.36 -13.14 9.43
CA PHE A 21 -0.68 -11.95 8.65
C PHE A 21 -1.16 -10.80 9.53
N ARG A 22 -2.10 -11.04 10.45
CA ARG A 22 -2.61 -10.02 11.38
C ARG A 22 -1.52 -9.41 12.25
N LYS A 23 -0.60 -10.23 12.76
CA LYS A 23 0.54 -9.75 13.56
C LYS A 23 1.46 -8.87 12.74
N MET A 24 1.78 -9.28 11.51
CA MET A 24 2.57 -8.47 10.59
C MET A 24 1.88 -7.13 10.32
N MET A 25 0.58 -7.13 10.02
CA MET A 25 -0.17 -5.90 9.80
C MET A 25 -0.16 -4.94 10.99
N GLN A 26 -0.18 -5.44 12.23
CA GLN A 26 -0.01 -4.58 13.41
C GLN A 26 1.38 -3.93 13.43
N SER A 27 2.44 -4.68 13.14
CA SER A 27 3.80 -4.13 13.06
C SER A 27 3.94 -3.08 11.94
N PHE A 28 3.30 -3.30 10.78
CA PHE A 28 3.24 -2.30 9.71
C PHE A 28 2.51 -1.03 10.19
N LEU A 29 1.33 -1.18 10.82
CA LEU A 29 0.56 -0.04 11.35
C LEU A 29 1.39 0.79 12.34
N GLU A 30 2.06 0.15 13.29
CA GLU A 30 2.92 0.82 14.28
C GLU A 30 4.08 1.57 13.59
N ALA A 31 4.75 0.92 12.63
CA ALA A 31 5.86 1.52 11.90
C ALA A 31 5.44 2.71 11.04
N ILE A 32 4.31 2.60 10.34
CA ILE A 32 3.75 3.66 9.48
C ILE A 32 3.28 4.84 10.34
N GLN A 33 2.47 4.57 11.35
CA GLN A 33 1.89 5.62 12.19
C GLN A 33 2.95 6.46 12.93
N SER A 34 4.10 5.86 13.26
CA SER A 34 5.19 6.54 13.97
C SER A 34 6.19 7.25 13.05
N GLN A 35 6.37 6.79 11.80
CA GLN A 35 7.48 7.25 10.93
C GLN A 35 7.03 7.92 9.64
N GLU A 36 5.74 7.86 9.28
CA GLU A 36 5.23 8.37 8.00
C GLU A 36 4.16 9.47 8.19
N PRO A 37 4.56 10.69 8.58
CA PRO A 37 3.62 11.79 8.84
C PRO A 37 2.82 12.24 7.59
N ASP A 38 3.32 11.91 6.39
CA ASP A 38 2.72 12.29 5.11
C ASP A 38 1.81 11.18 4.52
N THR A 39 1.56 10.11 5.30
CA THR A 39 0.57 9.07 5.01
C THR A 39 -0.78 9.50 5.61
N ASN A 40 -1.69 9.99 4.76
CA ASN A 40 -3.02 10.46 5.17
C ASN A 40 -3.94 9.32 5.61
N ALA A 41 -3.81 8.15 4.98
CA ALA A 41 -4.57 6.97 5.34
C ALA A 41 -3.78 5.71 5.02
N PHE A 42 -3.87 4.73 5.93
CA PHE A 42 -3.44 3.36 5.71
C PHE A 42 -4.51 2.46 6.33
N GLN A 43 -5.28 1.78 5.49
CA GLN A 43 -6.44 1.00 5.91
C GLN A 43 -6.31 -0.41 5.40
N ILE A 44 -6.62 -1.39 6.24
CA ILE A 44 -6.61 -2.81 5.89
C ILE A 44 -8.01 -3.36 6.06
N TYR A 45 -8.50 -4.01 5.01
CA TYR A 45 -9.78 -4.71 5.00
C TYR A 45 -9.54 -6.19 4.70
N LEU A 46 -10.39 -7.05 5.24
CA LEU A 46 -10.41 -8.48 4.92
C LEU A 46 -11.72 -8.84 4.24
N ASN A 47 -11.69 -9.78 3.31
CA ASN A 47 -12.94 -10.42 2.86
C ASN A 47 -13.54 -11.28 3.98
N GLU A 48 -14.80 -11.67 3.82
CA GLU A 48 -15.54 -12.49 4.79
C GLU A 48 -14.83 -13.83 5.11
N ALA A 49 -14.19 -14.43 4.11
CA ALA A 49 -13.45 -15.68 4.27
C ALA A 49 -12.03 -15.51 4.84
N GLU A 50 -11.59 -14.28 5.12
CA GLU A 50 -10.26 -13.93 5.62
C GLU A 50 -9.08 -14.53 4.82
N SER A 51 -9.31 -14.74 3.53
CA SER A 51 -8.34 -15.28 2.56
C SER A 51 -7.74 -14.19 1.68
N LYS A 52 -8.31 -12.99 1.71
CA LYS A 52 -7.81 -11.83 0.99
C LYS A 52 -7.80 -10.61 1.89
N ALA A 53 -6.73 -9.83 1.80
CA ALA A 53 -6.63 -8.51 2.36
C ALA A 53 -6.62 -7.45 1.27
N TYR A 54 -7.20 -6.29 1.57
CA TYR A 54 -7.23 -5.13 0.70
C TYR A 54 -6.66 -3.95 1.49
N LEU A 55 -5.52 -3.45 1.07
CA LEU A 55 -4.93 -2.23 1.61
C LEU A 55 -5.45 -1.07 0.77
N VAL A 56 -5.86 0.01 1.44
CA VAL A 56 -6.22 1.29 0.83
C VAL A 56 -5.37 2.35 1.49
N GLU A 57 -4.53 2.99 0.69
CA GLU A 57 -3.50 3.90 1.17
C GLU A 57 -3.59 5.24 0.46
N TRP A 58 -3.33 6.32 1.19
CA TRP A 58 -3.38 7.67 0.67
C TRP A 58 -2.20 8.49 1.17
N PHE A 59 -1.43 9.02 0.24
CA PHE A 59 -0.23 9.80 0.48
C PHE A 59 -0.40 11.24 0.00
N GLN A 60 0.25 12.18 0.69
CA GLN A 60 0.21 13.58 0.30
C GLN A 60 0.91 13.86 -1.04
N HIS A 61 1.95 13.08 -1.38
CA HIS A 61 2.77 13.25 -2.59
C HIS A 61 3.62 12.00 -2.91
N SER A 62 4.31 12.02 -4.05
CA SER A 62 5.14 10.89 -4.52
C SER A 62 6.34 10.58 -3.60
N GLU A 63 6.90 11.57 -2.92
CA GLU A 63 8.02 11.35 -1.99
C GLU A 63 7.56 10.59 -0.73
N ALA A 64 6.30 10.77 -0.30
CA ALA A 64 5.71 10.00 0.79
C ALA A 64 5.57 8.51 0.44
N VAL A 65 5.30 8.18 -0.84
CA VAL A 65 5.33 6.79 -1.33
C VAL A 65 6.73 6.19 -1.22
N LEU A 66 7.75 6.94 -1.61
CA LEU A 66 9.14 6.46 -1.56
C LEU A 66 9.58 6.25 -0.10
N ALA A 67 9.21 7.19 0.78
CA ALA A 67 9.44 7.05 2.22
C ALA A 67 8.72 5.82 2.79
N HIS A 68 7.47 5.58 2.40
CA HIS A 68 6.71 4.40 2.77
C HIS A 68 7.44 3.11 2.38
N PHE A 69 7.87 2.98 1.12
CA PHE A 69 8.63 1.81 0.68
C PHE A 69 10.00 1.67 1.36
N ALA A 70 10.65 2.77 1.72
CA ALA A 70 11.89 2.69 2.50
C ALA A 70 11.65 2.17 3.92
N ASN A 71 10.53 2.56 4.54
CA ASN A 71 10.14 2.17 5.89
C ASN A 71 9.68 0.71 5.95
N VAL A 72 8.71 0.33 5.10
CA VAL A 72 8.10 -1.02 5.15
C VAL A 72 8.82 -2.05 4.29
N GLY A 73 9.67 -1.61 3.36
CA GLY A 73 10.42 -2.46 2.43
C GLY A 73 11.15 -3.64 3.06
N PRO A 74 11.85 -3.47 4.21
CA PRO A 74 12.50 -4.58 4.91
C PRO A 74 11.54 -5.70 5.35
N MET A 75 10.27 -5.40 5.59
CA MET A 75 9.24 -6.36 6.04
C MET A 75 8.47 -6.99 4.88
N LEU A 76 8.54 -6.42 3.67
CA LEU A 76 7.79 -6.90 2.50
C LEU A 76 8.12 -8.35 2.13
N PRO A 77 9.38 -8.83 2.10
CA PRO A 77 9.66 -10.22 1.71
C PRO A 77 8.95 -11.26 2.57
N GLU A 78 8.89 -11.04 3.89
CA GLU A 78 8.20 -11.93 4.83
C GLU A 78 6.69 -11.88 4.62
N LEU A 79 6.13 -10.68 4.37
CA LEU A 79 4.70 -10.50 4.13
C LEU A 79 4.29 -11.22 2.84
N LEU A 80 5.03 -11.00 1.76
CA LEU A 80 4.74 -11.55 0.44
C LEU A 80 4.92 -13.07 0.38
N ALA A 81 5.71 -13.66 1.30
CA ALA A 81 5.82 -15.11 1.42
C ALA A 81 4.53 -15.77 1.93
N ILE A 82 3.75 -15.07 2.77
CA ILE A 82 2.49 -15.59 3.33
C ILE A 82 1.25 -14.98 2.69
N ALA A 83 1.37 -13.83 2.04
CA ALA A 83 0.29 -13.08 1.44
C ALA A 83 0.78 -12.34 0.17
N PRO A 84 1.02 -13.05 -0.95
CA PRO A 84 1.47 -12.43 -2.19
C PRO A 84 0.48 -11.39 -2.72
N ILE A 85 1.02 -10.34 -3.36
CA ILE A 85 0.24 -9.35 -4.10
C ILE A 85 -0.41 -10.03 -5.31
N THR A 86 -1.74 -9.91 -5.40
CA THR A 86 -2.50 -10.37 -6.57
C THR A 86 -3.03 -9.21 -7.42
N ARG A 87 -3.11 -8.00 -6.86
CA ARG A 87 -3.45 -6.78 -7.58
C ARG A 87 -2.83 -5.59 -6.88
N PHE A 88 -2.21 -4.69 -7.64
CA PHE A 88 -1.71 -3.43 -7.11
C PHE A 88 -2.06 -2.33 -8.11
N GLU A 89 -2.90 -1.39 -7.67
CA GLU A 89 -3.35 -0.26 -8.48
C GLU A 89 -2.98 1.06 -7.81
N VAL A 90 -2.53 1.98 -8.63
CA VAL A 90 -1.98 3.26 -8.23
C VAL A 90 -2.76 4.36 -8.93
N PHE A 91 -3.41 5.22 -8.16
CA PHE A 91 -4.23 6.32 -8.66
C PHE A 91 -3.53 7.66 -8.40
N GLY A 92 -3.30 8.42 -9.47
CA GLY A 92 -2.64 9.72 -9.40
C GLY A 92 -1.41 9.82 -10.31
N ASN A 93 -0.66 10.90 -10.14
CA ASN A 93 0.56 11.16 -10.92
C ASN A 93 1.77 11.00 -9.99
N LEU A 94 2.67 10.10 -10.37
CA LEU A 94 3.89 9.82 -9.62
C LEU A 94 5.10 10.56 -10.21
N SER A 95 6.11 10.80 -9.39
CA SER A 95 7.46 11.04 -9.89
C SER A 95 7.99 9.79 -10.60
N LYS A 96 8.94 9.95 -11.52
CA LYS A 96 9.53 8.83 -12.27
C LYS A 96 10.11 7.75 -11.34
N GLU A 97 10.77 8.17 -10.27
CA GLU A 97 11.35 7.27 -9.27
C GLU A 97 10.27 6.47 -8.54
N ALA A 98 9.18 7.13 -8.12
CA ALA A 98 8.07 6.44 -7.46
C ALA A 98 7.33 5.49 -8.42
N GLU A 99 7.21 5.86 -9.72
CA GLU A 99 6.67 4.95 -10.74
C GLU A 99 7.51 3.67 -10.87
N GLU A 100 8.83 3.80 -10.93
CA GLU A 100 9.74 2.65 -11.03
C GLU A 100 9.62 1.75 -9.80
N ALA A 101 9.54 2.34 -8.60
CA ALA A 101 9.39 1.61 -7.36
C ALA A 101 8.06 0.81 -7.29
N VAL A 102 6.91 1.42 -7.63
CA VAL A 102 5.63 0.69 -7.62
C VAL A 102 5.55 -0.36 -8.74
N LYS A 103 6.11 -0.07 -9.92
CA LYS A 103 6.15 -1.02 -11.05
C LYS A 103 7.00 -2.25 -10.73
N ALA A 104 8.05 -2.12 -9.91
CA ALA A 104 8.83 -3.26 -9.45
C ALA A 104 8.01 -4.28 -8.64
N LEU A 105 6.89 -3.86 -8.05
CA LEU A 105 5.92 -4.71 -7.35
C LEU A 105 4.71 -5.09 -8.22
N GLY A 106 4.75 -4.82 -9.53
CA GLY A 106 3.69 -5.17 -10.47
C GLY A 106 2.51 -4.19 -10.50
N ALA A 107 2.68 -2.96 -10.00
CA ALA A 107 1.62 -1.97 -9.99
C ALA A 107 1.12 -1.57 -11.39
N THR A 108 -0.19 -1.39 -11.51
CA THR A 108 -0.82 -0.67 -12.62
C THR A 108 -1.05 0.78 -12.22
N ILE A 109 -0.55 1.72 -13.03
CA ILE A 109 -0.67 3.15 -12.77
C ILE A 109 -1.84 3.74 -13.57
N LEU A 110 -2.73 4.43 -12.88
CA LEU A 110 -3.96 5.02 -13.37
C LEU A 110 -3.88 6.55 -13.16
N PRO A 111 -3.52 7.31 -14.21
CA PRO A 111 -3.31 8.75 -14.09
C PRO A 111 -4.62 9.48 -13.78
N TYR A 112 -4.52 10.58 -13.02
CA TYR A 112 -5.67 11.40 -12.68
C TYR A 112 -6.29 12.02 -13.94
N HIS A 113 -7.60 11.85 -14.12
CA HIS A 113 -8.37 12.44 -15.21
C HIS A 113 -9.26 13.61 -14.75
N ALA A 114 -10.12 13.39 -13.74
CA ALA A 114 -11.02 14.41 -13.16
C ALA A 114 -11.53 13.98 -11.77
N GLY A 115 -11.90 14.94 -10.91
CA GLY A 115 -12.41 14.70 -9.54
C GLY A 115 -12.04 15.83 -8.56
N PHE A 116 -12.46 15.73 -7.29
CA PHE A 116 -12.10 16.67 -6.24
C PHE A 116 -11.89 15.97 -4.90
N ILE A 117 -11.11 16.58 -4.01
CA ILE A 117 -10.91 16.19 -2.61
C ILE A 117 -11.44 17.33 -1.74
N ARG A 118 -12.06 17.01 -0.61
CA ARG A 118 -12.46 17.99 0.41
C ARG A 118 -11.45 17.94 1.56
N GLU A 119 -11.03 19.10 2.00
CA GLU A 119 -10.23 19.30 3.23
C GLU A 119 -11.14 19.56 4.43
#